data_AF-A0A0F3ITT4-F1
#
_entry.id   AF-A0A0F3ITT4-F1
#
_cell.length_a   1.000
_cell.length_b   1.000
_cell.length_c   1.000
_cell.angle_alpha   90.00
_cell.angle_beta   90.00
_cell.angle_gamma   90.00
#
_symmetry.space_group_name_H-M   'P 1'
#
loop_
_entity.id
_entity.type
_entity.pdbx_description
1 polymer ?
#
loop_
_entity_poly.entity_id
_entity_poly.type
_entity_poly.pdbx_seq_one_letter_code
_entity_poly.pdbx_strand_id
1 'polypeptide(L)'
;MPPAFRPPSRRAGRPAENALTAFCSAHPEGRHVVIAGGVAANKALRVRLQSVVAERGLTLVAPPLKLCTDNGAMIAWAGLERLRRGESHGLDSPCRPRWPLDEAA
;
A
#
# COMPACT_ATOMS: atom_id res chain seq x y z
N MET A 1 -39.74 -9.71 12.81
CA MET A 1 -38.73 -8.89 12.11
C MET A 1 -37.41 -9.00 12.86
N PRO A 2 -36.29 -9.32 12.21
CA PRO A 2 -34.99 -9.26 12.87
C PRO A 2 -34.64 -7.79 13.17
N PRO A 3 -33.95 -7.50 14.29
CA PRO A 3 -33.56 -6.14 14.62
C PRO A 3 -32.59 -5.57 13.58
N ALA A 4 -32.81 -4.31 13.19
CA ALA A 4 -31.93 -3.58 12.30
C ALA A 4 -30.52 -3.47 12.90
N PHE A 5 -29.52 -3.93 12.15
CA PHE A 5 -28.11 -3.75 12.49
C PHE A 5 -27.81 -2.25 12.64
N ARG A 6 -27.55 -1.80 13.88
CA ARG A 6 -27.04 -0.44 14.14
C ARG A 6 -25.52 -0.48 14.08
N PRO A 7 -24.89 0.24 13.13
CA PRO A 7 -23.44 0.34 13.12
C PRO A 7 -22.97 1.06 14.40
N PRO A 8 -21.82 0.69 14.96
CA PRO A 8 -21.30 1.31 16.17
C PRO A 8 -21.01 2.79 15.93
N SER A 9 -21.67 3.66 16.70
CA SER A 9 -21.38 5.07 16.80
C SER A 9 -20.08 5.29 17.60
N ARG A 10 -18.95 5.64 16.96
CA ARG A 10 -17.78 6.18 17.66
C ARG A 10 -16.89 7.03 16.73
N ARG A 11 -16.84 8.33 17.03
CA ARG A 11 -15.88 9.32 16.52
C ARG A 11 -14.50 9.07 17.12
N ALA A 12 -13.67 8.32 16.41
CA ALA A 12 -12.21 8.36 16.43
C ALA A 12 -11.79 7.83 15.05
N GLY A 13 -11.08 8.63 14.25
CA GLY A 13 -10.87 8.33 12.83
C GLY A 13 -10.26 6.94 12.64
N ARG A 14 -10.81 6.15 11.72
CA ARG A 14 -10.30 4.81 11.42
C ARG A 14 -8.85 4.95 10.91
N PRO A 15 -7.92 4.00 11.15
CA PRO A 15 -6.52 4.14 10.75
C PRO A 15 -6.33 4.53 9.27
N ALA A 16 -7.12 3.95 8.37
CA ALA A 16 -7.11 4.29 6.96
C ALA A 16 -7.57 5.74 6.68
N GLU A 17 -8.60 6.22 7.37
CA GLU A 17 -9.10 7.60 7.20
C GLU A 17 -8.07 8.63 7.67
N ASN A 18 -7.37 8.35 8.78
CA ASN A 18 -6.31 9.20 9.30
C ASN A 18 -5.13 9.24 8.31
N ALA A 19 -4.71 8.07 7.80
CA ALA A 19 -3.63 7.98 6.82
C ALA A 19 -3.96 8.74 5.53
N LEU A 20 -5.19 8.61 5.02
CA LEU A 20 -5.62 9.36 3.83
C LEU A 20 -5.69 10.87 4.08
N THR A 21 -6.11 11.28 5.28
CA THR A 21 -6.13 12.71 5.65
C THR A 21 -4.71 13.28 5.65
N ALA A 22 -3.75 12.58 6.27
CA ALA A 22 -2.34 12.96 6.24
C ALA A 22 -1.79 12.99 4.80
N PHE A 23 -2.09 11.96 4.00
CA PHE A 23 -1.67 11.88 2.60
C PHE A 23 -2.19 13.06 1.77
N CYS A 24 -3.50 13.35 1.80
CA CYS A 24 -4.07 14.45 1.02
C CYS A 24 -3.52 15.81 1.46
N SER A 25 -3.18 15.98 2.74
CA SER A 25 -2.56 17.20 3.24
C SER A 25 -1.10 17.35 2.79
N ALA A 26 -0.34 16.25 2.76
CA ALA A 26 1.07 16.26 2.36
C ALA A 26 1.27 16.24 0.84
N HIS A 27 0.31 15.68 0.10
CA HIS A 27 0.35 15.48 -1.37
C HIS A 27 -0.99 15.87 -2.01
N PRO A 28 -1.29 17.17 -2.16
CA PRO A 28 -2.57 17.64 -2.74
C PRO A 28 -2.80 17.19 -4.19
N GLU A 29 -1.71 16.97 -4.94
CA GLU A 29 -1.71 16.41 -6.29
C GLU A 29 -1.80 14.88 -6.32
N GLY A 30 -1.74 14.22 -5.16
CA GLY A 30 -1.93 12.77 -5.03
C GLY A 30 -3.27 12.33 -5.61
N ARG A 31 -3.24 11.23 -6.36
CA ARG A 31 -4.45 10.64 -7.00
C ARG A 31 -4.65 9.17 -6.67
N HIS A 32 -3.60 8.49 -6.23
CA HIS A 32 -3.57 7.05 -6.11
C HIS A 32 -3.14 6.61 -4.72
N VAL A 33 -3.74 5.54 -4.23
CA VAL A 33 -3.34 4.81 -3.04
C VAL A 33 -3.01 3.40 -3.47
N VAL A 34 -1.79 2.94 -3.20
CA VAL A 34 -1.34 1.59 -3.59
C VAL A 34 -1.31 0.70 -2.35
N ILE A 35 -1.84 -0.52 -2.47
CA ILE A 35 -1.67 -1.57 -1.45
C ILE A 35 -0.86 -2.73 -2.01
N ALA A 36 0.07 -3.23 -1.20
CA ALA A 36 0.97 -4.33 -1.53
C ALA A 36 1.14 -5.29 -0.34
N GLY A 37 1.84 -6.40 -0.57
CA GLY A 37 2.06 -7.46 0.43
C GLY A 37 0.89 -8.45 0.53
N GLY A 38 1.11 -9.55 1.25
CA GLY A 38 0.14 -10.66 1.32
C GLY A 38 -1.25 -10.24 1.83
N VAL A 39 -1.33 -9.25 2.72
CA VAL A 39 -2.60 -8.70 3.22
C VAL A 39 -3.40 -8.01 2.10
N ALA A 40 -2.74 -7.48 1.06
CA ALA A 40 -3.42 -6.93 -0.12
C ALA A 40 -4.16 -8.00 -0.95
N ALA A 41 -3.93 -9.30 -0.71
CA ALA A 41 -4.73 -10.38 -1.31
C ALA A 41 -6.09 -10.57 -0.62
N ASN A 42 -6.31 -9.98 0.57
CA ASN A 42 -7.58 -10.10 1.29
C ASN A 42 -8.69 -9.30 0.58
N LYS A 43 -9.66 -10.02 0.02
CA LYS A 43 -10.79 -9.44 -0.73
C LYS A 43 -11.66 -8.50 0.11
N ALA A 44 -11.96 -8.86 1.36
CA ALA A 44 -12.79 -8.04 2.23
C ALA A 44 -12.10 -6.71 2.58
N LEU A 45 -10.78 -6.77 2.84
CA LEU A 45 -9.97 -5.58 3.07
C LEU A 45 -9.91 -4.68 1.84
N ARG A 46 -9.70 -5.26 0.65
CA ARG A 46 -9.72 -4.54 -0.63
C ARG A 46 -11.01 -3.77 -0.85
N VAL A 47 -12.16 -4.44 -0.72
CA VAL A 47 -13.47 -3.82 -0.93
C VAL A 47 -13.67 -2.66 0.04
N ARG A 48 -13.32 -2.85 1.31
CA ARG A 48 -13.46 -1.80 2.33
C ARG A 48 -12.54 -0.61 2.07
N LEU A 49 -11.28 -0.85 1.69
CA LEU A 49 -10.36 0.22 1.33
C LEU A 49 -10.78 0.95 0.05
N GLN A 50 -11.33 0.24 -0.93
CA GLN A 50 -11.83 0.85 -2.16
C GLN A 50 -12.89 1.91 -1.85
N SER A 51 -13.85 1.59 -0.97
CA SER A 51 -14.87 2.55 -0.55
C SER A 51 -14.27 3.77 0.14
N VAL A 52 -13.37 3.57 1.10
CA VAL A 52 -12.76 4.65 1.89
C VAL A 52 -11.89 5.57 1.02
N VAL A 53 -11.16 5.01 0.05
CA VAL A 53 -10.33 5.76 -0.89
C VAL A 53 -11.20 6.54 -1.91
N ALA A 54 -12.28 5.91 -2.41
CA ALA A 54 -13.21 6.55 -3.32
C ALA A 54 -13.97 7.73 -2.68
N GLU A 55 -14.31 7.66 -1.38
CA GLU A 55 -14.88 8.78 -0.62
C GLU A 55 -13.98 10.02 -0.56
N ARG A 56 -12.69 9.88 -0.90
CA ARG A 56 -11.71 10.98 -1.00
C ARG A 56 -11.40 11.39 -2.43
N GLY A 57 -12.10 10.83 -3.43
CA GLY A 57 -11.83 11.09 -4.84
C GLY A 57 -10.51 10.49 -5.35
N LEU A 58 -9.95 9.53 -4.62
CA LEU A 58 -8.70 8.86 -4.95
C LEU A 58 -8.99 7.50 -5.61
N THR A 59 -7.97 6.93 -6.25
CA THR A 59 -8.03 5.60 -6.87
C THR A 59 -7.19 4.61 -6.07
N LEU A 60 -7.81 3.51 -5.62
CA LEU A 60 -7.06 2.39 -5.01
C LEU A 60 -6.48 1.50 -6.12
N VAL A 61 -5.18 1.23 -6.03
CA VAL A 61 -4.44 0.34 -6.93
C VAL A 61 -3.93 -0.85 -6.13
N ALA A 62 -4.13 -2.05 -6.67
CA ALA A 62 -3.66 -3.28 -6.05
C ALA A 62 -3.20 -4.26 -7.14
N PRO A 63 -2.10 -5.01 -6.92
CA PRO A 63 -1.59 -5.93 -7.92
C PRO A 63 -2.55 -7.11 -8.19
N PRO A 64 -2.39 -7.85 -9.30
CA PRO A 64 -3.05 -9.15 -9.47
C PRO A 64 -2.77 -10.07 -8.27
N LEU A 65 -3.72 -10.93 -7.89
CA LEU A 65 -3.60 -11.76 -6.67
C LEU A 65 -2.32 -12.60 -6.63
N LYS A 66 -1.90 -13.16 -7.78
CA LYS A 66 -0.67 -13.95 -7.92
C LYS A 66 0.63 -13.17 -7.65
N LEU A 67 0.55 -11.84 -7.58
CA LEU A 67 1.67 -10.93 -7.34
C LEU A 67 1.58 -10.19 -6.00
N CYS A 68 0.56 -10.48 -5.16
CA CYS A 68 0.42 -9.82 -3.87
C CYS A 68 1.46 -10.30 -2.84
N THR A 69 1.82 -11.58 -2.86
CA THR A 69 2.81 -12.17 -1.95
C THR A 69 4.23 -12.07 -2.53
N ASP A 70 5.24 -12.25 -1.68
CA ASP A 70 6.64 -12.19 -2.09
C ASP A 70 6.91 -13.11 -3.28
N ASN A 71 7.53 -12.55 -4.32
CA ASN A 71 7.80 -13.24 -5.57
C ASN A 71 9.03 -12.66 -6.27
N GLY A 72 9.68 -13.45 -7.12
CA GLY A 72 10.88 -13.01 -7.84
C GLY A 72 10.63 -11.87 -8.85
N ALA A 73 9.40 -11.72 -9.35
CA ALA A 73 9.08 -10.70 -10.35
C ALA A 73 9.16 -9.28 -9.76
N MET A 74 8.75 -9.07 -8.51
CA MET A 74 8.87 -7.77 -7.85
C MET A 74 10.34 -7.37 -7.62
N ILE A 75 11.20 -8.34 -7.31
CA ILE A 75 12.64 -8.13 -7.13
C ILE A 75 13.31 -7.81 -8.47
N ALA A 76 12.99 -8.58 -9.52
CA ALA A 76 13.48 -8.33 -10.86
C ALA A 76 13.06 -6.93 -11.38
N TRP A 77 11.82 -6.53 -11.14
CA TRP A 77 11.33 -5.21 -11.53
C TRP A 77 12.04 -4.08 -10.77
N ALA A 78 12.18 -4.19 -9.45
CA ALA A 78 12.92 -3.20 -8.66
C ALA A 78 14.39 -3.09 -9.11
N GLY A 79 15.04 -4.22 -9.42
CA GLY A 79 16.39 -4.26 -9.98
C GLY A 79 16.49 -3.59 -11.35
N LEU A 80 15.51 -3.82 -12.24
CA LEU A 80 15.45 -3.16 -13.55
C LEU A 80 15.30 -1.64 -13.42
N GLU A 81 14.43 -1.17 -12.52
CA GLU A 81 14.25 0.27 -12.27
C GLU A 81 15.52 0.95 -11.75
N ARG A 82 16.26 0.27 -10.86
CA ARG A 82 17.58 0.73 -10.39
C ARG A 82 18.63 0.73 -11.51
N LEU A 83 18.71 -0.35 -12.28
CA LEU A 83 19.64 -0.45 -13.41
C LEU A 83 19.40 0.65 -14.45
N ARG A 84 18.13 1.00 -14.74
CA ARG A 84 17.76 2.12 -15.62
C ARG A 84 18.24 3.48 -15.12
N ARG A 85 18.45 3.63 -13.81
CA ARG A 85 19.03 4.83 -13.18
C ARG A 85 20.57 4.81 -13.16
N GLY A 86 21.19 3.78 -13.74
CA GLY A 86 22.64 3.58 -13.72
C GLY A 86 23.15 2.97 -12.41
N GLU A 87 22.26 2.52 -11.52
CA GLU A 87 22.64 1.88 -10.26
C GLU A 87 23.04 0.43 -10.52
N SER A 88 24.23 0.04 -10.07
CA SER A 88 24.70 -1.35 -10.10
C SER A 88 25.58 -1.64 -8.88
N HIS A 89 25.69 -2.91 -8.52
CA HIS A 89 26.44 -3.36 -7.35
C HIS A 89 27.36 -4.53 -7.73
N GLY A 90 28.48 -4.66 -7.03
CA GLY A 90 29.38 -5.80 -7.15
C GLY A 90 28.76 -7.10 -6.62
N LEU A 91 29.39 -8.22 -6.93
CA LEU A 91 28.95 -9.55 -6.48
C LEU A 91 29.14 -9.77 -4.97
N ASP A 92 29.85 -8.86 -4.30
CA ASP A 92 30.15 -8.82 -2.87
C ASP A 92 29.11 -8.02 -2.06
N SER A 93 27.99 -7.62 -2.67
CA SER A 93 26.96 -6.81 -2.02
C SER A 93 26.36 -7.55 -0.79
N PRO A 94 26.42 -6.96 0.42
CA PRO A 94 26.04 -7.65 1.65
C PRO A 94 24.52 -7.77 1.80
N CYS A 95 24.06 -8.86 2.42
CA CYS A 95 22.68 -8.98 2.87
C CYS A 95 22.44 -8.07 4.08
N ARG A 96 21.35 -7.29 4.05
CA ARG A 96 20.90 -6.45 5.17
C ARG A 96 19.56 -6.96 5.70
N PRO A 97 19.53 -7.79 6.76
CA PRO A 97 18.28 -8.34 7.31
C PRO A 97 17.35 -7.29 7.89
N ARG A 98 17.93 -6.19 8.41
CA ARG A 98 17.20 -5.00 8.86
C ARG A 98 17.57 -3.87 7.92
N TRP A 99 16.80 -3.75 6.84
CA TRP A 99 16.97 -2.68 5.88
C TRP A 99 15.73 -1.78 5.92
N PRO A 100 15.83 -0.55 6.44
CA PRO A 100 14.74 0.41 6.40
C PRO A 100 14.37 0.75 4.95
N LEU A 101 13.08 1.00 4.72
CA LEU A 101 12.55 1.39 3.39
C LEU A 101 12.78 2.87 3.11
N ASP A 102 12.76 3.70 4.15
CA ASP A 102 13.10 5.12 4.15
C ASP A 102 14.54 5.33 4.60
N GLU A 103 15.14 6.42 4.11
CA GLU A 103 16.52 6.78 4.46
C GLU A 103 16.66 7.24 5.92
N ALA A 104 15.55 7.55 6.59
CA ALA A 104 15.50 8.12 7.92
C ALA A 104 15.23 7.12 9.07
N ALA A 105 15.01 5.83 8.77
CA ALA A 105 14.70 4.80 9.78
C ALA A 105 15.87 3.90 10.17
#